data_AF-A0A815P124-F1
#
_entry.id   AF-A0A815P124-F1
#
_cell.length_a   1.000
_cell.length_b   1.000
_cell.length_c   1.000
_cell.angle_alpha   90.00
_cell.angle_beta   90.00
_cell.angle_gamma   90.00
#
_symmetry.space_group_name_H-M   'P 1'
#
loop_
_entity.id
_entity.type
_entity.pdbx_description
1 polymer ?
#
loop_
_entity_poly.entity_id
_entity_poly.type
_entity_poly.pdbx_seq_one_letter_code
_entity_poly.pdbx_strand_id
1 'polypeptide(L)'
;MQLIDSVHFHILVKESWDNNYVRCSSCNETHLKTHLIPVTDPSILTALDQIQVKCKLCDQSNIERGNIEYHINNICQKAIVTCPANEINCPWIGLREELQTHLTPNSSDLLTSNTQIQEKFESTCDKYCILEESYGQFLPFSTIDLQQRQFQNQDIAIAVKALLINKRRTYLDLFNKGITSKSVSIIASVLYNDTLLETLGLRNNLICDTGIQYLAHALSTNSCLQRLDLNNNSITDTGVRLLADMLRTNQTLIKLTLSYNRISNEGMNVLADVLINYNSTLQWLCLVGNSGINNSSTHSIINLIKHNKSLTTLNLEGCSLSWWSKAQICFYQTIYFKSNLNLTL
;
A
#
# COMPACT_ATOMS: atom_id res chain seq x y z
N MET A 1 2.94 -30.32 -28.55
CA MET A 1 3.33 -30.34 -27.12
C MET A 1 4.84 -30.24 -27.03
N GLN A 2 5.35 -29.00 -26.99
CA GLN A 2 6.63 -28.63 -26.39
C GLN A 2 6.51 -27.13 -26.15
N LEU A 3 6.38 -26.77 -24.87
CA LEU A 3 6.46 -25.39 -24.41
C LEU A 3 7.81 -24.86 -24.86
N ILE A 4 7.82 -23.77 -25.63
CA ILE A 4 9.03 -22.97 -25.79
C ILE A 4 9.16 -22.17 -24.49
N ASP A 5 9.56 -22.88 -23.43
CA ASP A 5 10.06 -22.26 -22.22
C ASP A 5 11.37 -21.57 -22.60
N SER A 6 11.37 -20.25 -22.41
CA SER A 6 12.56 -19.43 -22.27
C SER A 6 13.23 -18.90 -23.55
N VAL A 7 12.53 -17.99 -24.25
CA VAL A 7 13.25 -16.95 -24.99
C VAL A 7 13.79 -15.93 -23.97
N HIS A 8 14.97 -16.21 -23.43
CA HIS A 8 15.71 -15.33 -22.51
C HIS A 8 16.18 -14.07 -23.25
N PHE A 9 15.34 -13.03 -23.33
CA PHE A 9 15.82 -11.68 -23.64
C PHE A 9 16.25 -10.97 -22.35
N HIS A 10 17.39 -11.39 -21.79
CA HIS A 10 18.07 -10.63 -20.75
C HIS A 10 19.14 -9.73 -21.37
N ILE A 11 18.72 -8.52 -21.75
CA ILE A 11 19.64 -7.39 -21.79
C ILE A 11 19.89 -6.99 -20.33
N LEU A 12 21.07 -7.31 -19.79
CA LEU A 12 21.75 -6.54 -18.76
C LEU A 12 23.22 -6.99 -18.80
N VAL A 13 23.96 -6.34 -19.69
CA VAL A 13 25.40 -6.50 -19.87
C VAL A 13 26.09 -5.94 -18.61
N LYS A 14 26.70 -6.79 -17.80
CA LYS A 14 27.76 -6.32 -16.89
C LYS A 14 28.98 -6.08 -17.76
N GLU A 15 29.28 -4.83 -18.07
CA GLU A 15 30.54 -4.48 -18.73
C GLU A 15 31.71 -4.92 -17.83
N SER A 16 32.44 -5.96 -18.23
CA SER A 16 33.79 -6.21 -17.73
C SER A 16 34.77 -5.40 -18.58
N TRP A 17 35.82 -4.86 -17.95
CA TRP A 17 36.80 -3.93 -18.49
C TRP A 17 37.74 -4.51 -19.59
N ASP A 18 37.28 -5.44 -20.43
CA ASP A 18 38.00 -5.95 -21.61
C ASP A 18 37.15 -5.82 -22.90
N ASN A 19 37.76 -5.22 -23.93
CA ASN A 19 37.05 -4.41 -24.94
C ASN A 19 36.22 -5.12 -26.02
N ASN A 20 36.20 -6.44 -26.16
CA ASN A 20 35.49 -7.11 -27.29
C ASN A 20 34.48 -8.19 -26.91
N TYR A 21 34.36 -8.47 -25.61
CA TYR A 21 33.60 -9.62 -25.13
C TYR A 21 32.59 -9.21 -24.06
N VAL A 22 31.45 -9.89 -24.04
CA VAL A 22 30.38 -9.71 -23.05
C VAL A 22 30.12 -11.05 -22.40
N ARG A 23 30.20 -11.11 -21.07
CA ARG A 23 29.85 -12.30 -20.31
C ARG A 23 28.34 -12.39 -20.14
N CYS A 24 27.72 -13.43 -20.68
CA CYS A 24 26.29 -13.68 -20.57
C CYS A 24 25.95 -14.12 -19.16
N SER A 25 25.06 -13.39 -18.49
CA SER A 25 24.64 -13.71 -17.13
C SER A 25 23.79 -14.99 -17.02
N SER A 26 23.24 -15.49 -18.12
CA SER A 26 22.37 -16.68 -18.14
C SER A 26 23.14 -18.00 -18.33
N CYS A 27 24.09 -18.05 -19.27
CA CYS A 27 24.92 -19.24 -19.49
C CYS A 27 26.32 -19.14 -18.84
N ASN A 28 26.66 -17.96 -18.32
CA ASN A 28 27.96 -17.65 -17.71
C ASN A 28 29.17 -17.73 -18.67
N GLU A 29 28.92 -17.85 -19.98
CA GLU A 29 29.92 -17.85 -21.06
C GLU A 29 30.20 -16.43 -21.59
N THR A 30 31.25 -16.28 -22.41
CA THR A 30 31.69 -14.99 -22.94
C THR A 30 31.48 -14.92 -24.46
N HIS A 31 30.73 -13.93 -24.94
CA HIS A 31 30.36 -13.77 -26.36
C HIS A 31 30.98 -12.49 -26.96
N LEU A 32 31.27 -12.51 -28.26
CA LEU A 32 31.72 -11.33 -29.00
C LEU A 32 30.59 -10.31 -29.19
N LYS A 33 30.87 -9.02 -28.94
CA LYS A 33 29.88 -7.93 -29.11
C LYS A 33 29.31 -7.84 -30.53
N THR A 34 30.09 -8.19 -31.56
CA THR A 34 29.69 -8.13 -32.98
C THR A 34 28.63 -9.16 -33.37
N HIS A 35 28.42 -10.20 -32.57
CA HIS A 35 27.40 -11.22 -32.80
C HIS A 35 26.09 -10.94 -32.04
N LEU A 36 25.99 -9.82 -31.32
CA LEU A 36 24.80 -9.42 -30.57
C LEU A 36 23.93 -8.48 -31.43
N ILE A 37 22.64 -8.81 -31.58
CA ILE A 37 21.67 -8.00 -32.32
C ILE A 37 21.02 -6.98 -31.37
N PRO A 38 20.95 -5.68 -31.72
CA PRO A 38 20.32 -4.67 -30.87
C PRO A 38 18.80 -4.86 -30.78
N VAL A 39 18.25 -4.67 -29.58
CA VAL A 39 16.81 -4.90 -29.28
C VAL A 39 15.86 -3.89 -29.93
N THR A 40 16.38 -2.90 -30.64
CA THR A 40 15.61 -1.95 -31.44
C THR A 40 15.26 -2.47 -32.84
N ASP A 41 15.69 -3.69 -33.21
CA ASP A 41 15.34 -4.31 -34.49
C ASP A 41 13.83 -4.65 -34.56
N PRO A 42 13.07 -4.17 -35.58
CA PRO A 42 11.64 -4.47 -35.73
C PRO A 42 11.31 -5.96 -35.75
N SER A 43 12.21 -6.80 -36.24
CA SER A 43 12.08 -8.26 -36.27
C SER A 43 12.08 -8.85 -34.86
N ILE A 44 12.90 -8.28 -33.95
CA ILE A 44 12.95 -8.65 -32.54
C ILE A 44 11.70 -8.14 -31.81
N LEU A 45 11.24 -6.92 -32.08
CA LEU A 45 10.00 -6.39 -31.48
C LEU A 45 8.78 -7.24 -31.87
N THR A 46 8.69 -7.64 -33.14
CA THR A 46 7.63 -8.53 -33.63
C THR A 46 7.70 -9.91 -32.96
N ALA A 47 8.90 -10.47 -32.81
CA ALA A 47 9.11 -11.73 -32.10
C ALA A 47 8.79 -11.61 -30.59
N LEU A 48 9.09 -10.45 -29.98
CA LEU A 48 8.79 -10.14 -28.58
C LEU A 48 7.28 -10.02 -28.34
N ASP A 49 6.53 -9.49 -29.30
CA ASP A 49 5.06 -9.36 -29.20
C ASP A 49 4.34 -10.71 -29.32
N GLN A 50 4.96 -11.67 -30.02
CA GLN A 50 4.48 -13.06 -30.14
C GLN A 50 4.82 -13.92 -28.92
N ILE A 51 5.62 -13.41 -27.97
CA ILE A 51 5.92 -14.13 -26.73
C ILE A 51 4.64 -14.34 -25.93
N GLN A 52 4.41 -15.60 -25.57
CA GLN A 52 3.32 -15.99 -24.70
C GLN A 52 3.63 -15.57 -23.26
N VAL A 53 2.79 -14.70 -22.72
CA VAL A 53 2.84 -14.22 -21.34
C VAL A 53 1.62 -14.71 -20.57
N LYS A 54 1.75 -14.69 -19.24
CA LYS A 54 0.66 -14.98 -18.31
C LYS A 54 0.06 -13.66 -17.83
N CYS A 55 -1.26 -13.52 -17.91
CA CYS A 55 -1.96 -12.39 -17.31
C CYS A 55 -1.79 -12.45 -15.79
N LYS A 56 -1.22 -11.40 -15.21
CA LYS A 56 -0.99 -11.32 -13.75
C LYS A 56 -2.27 -11.14 -12.94
N LEU A 57 -3.39 -10.81 -13.59
CA LEU A 57 -4.69 -10.64 -12.95
C LEU A 57 -5.40 -11.99 -12.84
N CYS A 58 -5.74 -12.61 -13.96
CA CYS A 58 -6.53 -13.86 -14.03
C CYS A 58 -5.71 -15.14 -14.10
N ASP A 59 -4.37 -15.06 -14.12
CA ASP A 59 -3.47 -16.20 -14.28
C ASP A 59 -3.61 -16.96 -15.60
N GLN A 60 -4.34 -16.41 -16.58
CA GLN A 60 -4.46 -16.99 -17.91
C GLN A 60 -3.12 -16.95 -18.64
N SER A 61 -2.61 -18.12 -19.00
CA SER A 61 -1.40 -18.29 -19.80
C SER A 61 -1.70 -18.20 -21.30
N ASN A 62 -0.66 -18.13 -22.12
CA ASN A 62 -0.76 -18.11 -23.58
C ASN A 62 -1.45 -16.84 -24.14
N ILE A 63 -1.11 -15.69 -23.59
CA ILE A 63 -1.50 -14.39 -24.16
C ILE A 63 -0.28 -13.83 -24.87
N GLU A 64 -0.39 -13.51 -26.15
CA GLU A 64 0.67 -12.78 -26.85
C GLU A 64 0.95 -11.44 -26.15
N ARG A 65 2.22 -11.13 -25.90
CA ARG A 65 2.65 -9.92 -25.20
C ARG A 65 2.06 -8.65 -25.83
N GLY A 66 1.98 -8.56 -27.15
CA GLY A 66 1.36 -7.43 -27.85
C GLY A 66 -0.14 -7.28 -27.56
N ASN A 67 -0.81 -8.39 -27.22
CA ASN A 67 -2.24 -8.46 -26.92
C ASN A 67 -2.56 -8.35 -25.42
N ILE A 68 -1.56 -8.16 -24.55
CA ILE A 68 -1.79 -8.12 -23.09
C ILE A 68 -2.68 -6.94 -22.68
N GLU A 69 -2.53 -5.80 -23.33
CA GLU A 69 -3.33 -4.60 -23.06
C GLU A 69 -4.77 -4.79 -23.52
N TYR A 70 -4.97 -5.33 -24.72
CA TYR A 70 -6.29 -5.72 -25.21
C TYR A 70 -6.97 -6.74 -24.29
N HIS A 71 -6.21 -7.75 -23.83
CA HIS A 71 -6.70 -8.74 -22.87
C HIS A 71 -7.15 -8.08 -21.56
N ILE A 72 -6.34 -7.20 -20.96
CA ILE A 72 -6.70 -6.51 -19.71
C ILE A 72 -7.95 -5.63 -19.90
N ASN A 73 -8.02 -4.92 -21.02
CA ASN A 73 -9.06 -3.93 -21.28
C ASN A 73 -10.40 -4.55 -21.69
N ASN A 74 -10.40 -5.72 -22.33
CA ASN A 74 -11.60 -6.27 -22.96
C ASN A 74 -11.97 -7.68 -22.49
N ILE A 75 -10.99 -8.49 -22.07
CA ILE A 75 -11.19 -9.94 -21.84
C ILE A 75 -11.07 -10.31 -20.35
N CYS A 76 -10.20 -9.64 -19.60
CA CYS A 76 -9.84 -10.09 -18.25
C CYS A 76 -11.01 -9.93 -17.26
N GLN A 77 -11.51 -11.06 -16.76
CA GLN A 77 -12.60 -11.13 -15.76
C GLN A 77 -12.26 -10.47 -14.42
N LYS A 78 -10.96 -10.45 -14.07
CA LYS A 78 -10.45 -9.80 -12.86
C LYS A 78 -10.04 -8.34 -13.06
N ALA A 79 -10.31 -7.75 -14.23
CA ALA A 79 -10.12 -6.32 -14.43
C ALA A 79 -11.21 -5.51 -13.71
N ILE A 80 -10.84 -4.34 -13.16
CA ILE A 80 -11.79 -3.40 -12.55
C ILE A 80 -12.39 -2.53 -13.66
N VAL A 81 -13.71 -2.47 -13.70
CA VAL A 81 -14.47 -1.71 -14.71
C VAL A 81 -15.54 -0.84 -14.05
N THR A 82 -15.96 0.20 -14.76
CA THR A 82 -17.15 1.00 -14.44
C THR A 82 -18.37 0.46 -15.17
N CYS A 83 -19.57 0.72 -14.62
CA CYS A 83 -20.81 0.41 -15.31
C CYS A 83 -20.95 1.27 -16.58
N PRO A 84 -21.28 0.69 -17.75
CA PRO A 84 -21.39 1.42 -19.01
C PRO A 84 -22.60 2.38 -19.08
N ALA A 85 -23.49 2.36 -18.08
CA ALA A 85 -24.65 3.22 -17.98
C ALA A 85 -24.28 4.68 -17.59
N ASN A 86 -23.56 5.37 -18.47
CA ASN A 86 -23.11 6.76 -18.30
C ASN A 86 -24.29 7.76 -18.30
N GLU A 87 -25.40 7.45 -18.95
CA GLU A 87 -26.57 8.35 -19.08
C GLU A 87 -27.33 8.59 -17.76
N ILE A 88 -27.04 7.78 -16.74
CA ILE A 88 -27.67 7.81 -15.41
C ILE A 88 -26.66 7.97 -14.28
N ASN A 89 -25.38 8.28 -14.60
CA ASN A 89 -24.30 8.41 -13.62
C ASN A 89 -24.24 7.22 -12.65
N CYS A 90 -24.31 5.98 -13.16
CA CYS A 90 -24.23 4.80 -12.32
C CYS A 90 -22.88 4.79 -11.57
N PRO A 91 -22.87 4.82 -10.22
CA PRO A 91 -21.65 4.96 -9.42
C PRO A 91 -20.88 3.64 -9.24
N TRP A 92 -21.31 2.58 -9.92
CA TRP A 92 -20.83 1.21 -9.72
C TRP A 92 -19.48 0.98 -10.40
N ILE A 93 -18.57 0.40 -9.62
CA ILE A 93 -17.21 0.02 -10.00
C ILE A 93 -16.95 -1.33 -9.35
N GLY A 94 -16.54 -2.33 -10.12
CA GLY A 94 -16.35 -3.70 -9.64
C GLY A 94 -15.49 -4.53 -10.57
N LEU A 95 -15.29 -5.82 -10.24
CA LEU A 95 -14.63 -6.74 -11.17
C LEU A 95 -15.53 -6.97 -12.39
N ARG A 96 -14.93 -7.20 -13.56
CA ARG A 96 -15.68 -7.50 -14.79
C ARG A 96 -16.59 -8.70 -14.62
N GLU A 97 -16.18 -9.73 -13.89
CA GLU A 97 -17.04 -10.89 -13.57
C GLU A 97 -18.26 -10.56 -12.70
N GLU A 98 -18.19 -9.48 -11.91
CA GLU A 98 -19.28 -8.99 -11.06
C GLU A 98 -20.19 -7.98 -11.79
N LEU A 99 -19.82 -7.56 -13.02
CA LEU A 99 -20.62 -6.61 -13.80
C LEU A 99 -21.96 -7.22 -14.20
N GLN A 100 -21.99 -8.51 -14.53
CA GLN A 100 -23.22 -9.19 -14.93
C GLN A 100 -24.22 -9.25 -13.78
N THR A 101 -23.75 -9.54 -12.55
CA THR A 101 -24.62 -9.54 -11.37
C THR A 101 -25.09 -8.14 -10.98
N HIS A 102 -24.28 -7.11 -11.22
CA HIS A 102 -24.69 -5.71 -11.06
C HIS A 102 -25.76 -5.27 -12.07
N LEU A 103 -25.63 -5.68 -13.34
CA LEU A 103 -26.57 -5.35 -14.41
C LEU A 103 -27.90 -6.11 -14.28
N THR A 104 -27.91 -7.27 -13.59
CA THR A 104 -29.16 -7.99 -13.33
C THR A 104 -30.05 -7.26 -12.31
N PRO A 105 -31.35 -7.05 -12.57
CA PRO A 105 -32.24 -6.19 -11.76
C PRO A 105 -32.53 -6.60 -10.30
N ASN A 106 -31.78 -7.51 -9.69
CA ASN A 106 -32.14 -8.13 -8.41
C ASN A 106 -31.11 -7.93 -7.27
N SER A 107 -30.54 -6.73 -7.12
CA SER A 107 -29.83 -6.39 -5.87
C SER A 107 -30.32 -5.08 -5.27
N SER A 108 -30.83 -5.20 -4.05
CA SER A 108 -31.84 -4.36 -3.39
C SER A 108 -31.32 -3.13 -2.66
N ASP A 109 -30.19 -2.54 -3.07
CA ASP A 109 -29.49 -1.57 -2.19
C ASP A 109 -29.28 -0.15 -2.76
N LEU A 110 -29.75 0.17 -3.96
CA LEU A 110 -29.62 1.51 -4.51
C LEU A 110 -30.93 1.95 -5.18
N LEU A 111 -31.53 3.04 -4.68
CA LEU A 111 -32.65 3.84 -5.23
C LEU A 111 -34.00 3.77 -4.49
N THR A 112 -34.01 3.83 -3.16
CA THR A 112 -35.20 4.20 -2.40
C THR A 112 -35.41 5.72 -2.36
N SER A 113 -35.71 6.38 -3.50
CA SER A 113 -36.39 7.69 -3.49
C SER A 113 -36.80 8.31 -4.85
N ASN A 114 -36.51 7.71 -6.01
CA ASN A 114 -36.89 8.34 -7.30
C ASN A 114 -37.29 7.33 -8.39
N THR A 115 -38.59 7.12 -8.56
CA THR A 115 -39.19 6.14 -9.49
C THR A 115 -38.82 6.39 -10.96
N GLN A 116 -38.62 7.64 -11.37
CA GLN A 116 -38.19 7.97 -12.74
C GLN A 116 -36.74 7.56 -13.03
N ILE A 117 -35.85 7.60 -12.03
CA ILE A 117 -34.46 7.15 -12.19
C ILE A 117 -34.43 5.63 -12.25
N GLN A 118 -35.28 4.96 -11.46
CA GLN A 118 -35.39 3.50 -11.47
C GLN A 118 -35.88 2.98 -12.83
N GLU A 119 -36.97 3.52 -13.38
CA GLU A 119 -37.47 3.11 -14.71
C GLU A 119 -36.44 3.38 -15.82
N LYS A 120 -35.73 4.51 -15.74
CA LYS A 120 -34.65 4.83 -16.69
C LYS A 120 -33.43 3.93 -16.51
N PHE A 121 -33.09 3.57 -15.27
CA PHE A 121 -32.01 2.64 -14.94
C PHE A 121 -32.34 1.23 -15.45
N GLU A 122 -33.54 0.72 -15.18
CA GLU A 122 -34.02 -0.59 -15.65
C GLU A 122 -34.03 -0.65 -17.19
N SER A 123 -34.59 0.36 -17.86
CA SER A 123 -34.54 0.49 -19.34
C SER A 123 -33.12 0.53 -19.91
N THR A 124 -32.21 1.21 -19.23
CA THR A 124 -30.81 1.35 -19.66
C THR A 124 -30.04 0.05 -19.43
N CYS A 125 -30.21 -0.58 -18.27
CA CYS A 125 -29.62 -1.87 -17.94
C CYS A 125 -30.14 -2.97 -18.87
N ASP A 126 -31.44 -3.03 -19.18
CA ASP A 126 -32.01 -3.99 -20.14
C ASP A 126 -31.35 -3.85 -21.52
N LYS A 127 -31.08 -2.61 -21.97
CA LYS A 127 -30.35 -2.35 -23.23
C LYS A 127 -28.92 -2.90 -23.21
N TYR A 128 -28.24 -2.91 -22.06
CA TYR A 128 -26.88 -3.43 -21.90
C TYR A 128 -26.84 -4.92 -21.48
N CYS A 129 -27.90 -5.46 -20.88
CA CYS A 129 -28.05 -6.87 -20.50
C CYS A 129 -28.31 -7.79 -21.69
N ILE A 130 -28.93 -7.28 -22.77
CA ILE A 130 -29.23 -8.05 -23.99
C ILE A 130 -27.97 -8.25 -24.86
N LEU A 131 -26.92 -7.46 -24.64
CA LEU A 131 -25.61 -7.70 -25.23
C LEU A 131 -24.85 -8.68 -24.32
N GLU A 132 -24.64 -9.92 -24.77
CA GLU A 132 -23.81 -10.92 -24.06
C GLU A 132 -22.36 -10.42 -23.78
N GLU A 133 -22.00 -9.25 -24.29
CA GLU A 133 -20.70 -8.60 -24.19
C GLU A 133 -20.81 -7.14 -23.71
N SER A 134 -21.50 -6.87 -22.60
CA SER A 134 -21.44 -5.52 -22.02
C SER A 134 -20.01 -5.19 -21.55
N TYR A 135 -19.31 -4.38 -22.35
CA TYR A 135 -17.97 -3.92 -22.01
C TYR A 135 -18.04 -2.75 -21.02
N GLY A 136 -17.70 -3.00 -19.75
CA GLY A 136 -17.46 -1.93 -18.79
C GLY A 136 -16.25 -1.08 -19.19
N GLN A 137 -16.29 0.23 -18.93
CA GLN A 137 -15.17 1.11 -19.25
C GLN A 137 -14.06 0.93 -18.21
N PHE A 138 -12.84 0.66 -18.70
CA PHE A 138 -11.65 0.55 -17.89
C PHE A 138 -11.29 1.91 -17.27
N LEU A 139 -10.96 1.93 -15.98
CA LEU A 139 -10.59 3.15 -15.27
C LEU A 139 -9.16 3.59 -15.63
N PRO A 140 -8.95 4.77 -16.24
CA PRO A 140 -7.59 5.29 -16.50
C PRO A 140 -6.91 5.66 -15.16
N PHE A 141 -5.72 5.09 -14.91
CA PHE A 141 -5.13 4.98 -13.57
C PHE A 141 -4.30 6.17 -13.05
N SER A 142 -4.57 7.41 -13.44
CA SER A 142 -3.75 8.55 -12.97
C SER A 142 -4.07 9.01 -11.54
N THR A 143 -5.33 8.97 -11.09
CA THR A 143 -5.71 9.43 -9.74
C THR A 143 -6.98 8.73 -9.28
N ILE A 144 -6.91 7.87 -8.25
CA ILE A 144 -8.13 7.39 -7.59
C ILE A 144 -8.41 8.40 -6.47
N ASP A 145 -9.41 9.26 -6.66
CA ASP A 145 -9.95 10.11 -5.61
C ASP A 145 -11.00 9.32 -4.82
N LEU A 146 -10.58 8.82 -3.64
CA LEU A 146 -11.43 8.02 -2.75
C LEU A 146 -12.20 8.88 -1.74
N GLN A 147 -12.18 10.21 -1.84
CA GLN A 147 -12.55 11.12 -0.74
C GLN A 147 -14.01 11.00 -0.26
N GLN A 148 -14.97 10.48 -1.04
CA GLN A 148 -16.40 10.66 -0.76
C GLN A 148 -17.25 9.45 -0.33
N ARG A 149 -16.68 8.29 0.04
CA ARG A 149 -17.50 7.12 0.49
C ARG A 149 -17.08 6.59 1.86
N GLN A 150 -18.06 6.25 2.70
CA GLN A 150 -17.84 5.31 3.81
C GLN A 150 -17.59 3.94 3.17
N PHE A 151 -16.48 3.29 3.51
CA PHE A 151 -16.14 2.00 2.90
C PHE A 151 -16.78 0.87 3.72
N GLN A 152 -17.57 0.02 3.05
CA GLN A 152 -17.87 -1.31 3.57
C GLN A 152 -16.65 -2.23 3.34
N ASN A 153 -16.59 -3.38 4.02
CA ASN A 153 -15.45 -4.32 3.90
C ASN A 153 -15.13 -4.72 2.44
N GLN A 154 -16.15 -4.75 1.58
CA GLN A 154 -16.03 -5.07 0.15
C GLN A 154 -15.28 -3.96 -0.63
N ASP A 155 -15.52 -2.68 -0.30
CA ASP A 155 -14.92 -1.52 -0.99
C ASP A 155 -13.41 -1.41 -0.70
N ILE A 156 -12.98 -1.83 0.49
CA ILE A 156 -11.56 -1.88 0.87
C ILE A 156 -10.87 -2.96 0.05
N ALA A 157 -11.50 -4.11 -0.15
CA ALA A 157 -10.97 -5.15 -1.02
C ALA A 157 -10.81 -4.64 -2.47
N ILE A 158 -11.71 -3.80 -2.97
CA ILE A 158 -11.62 -3.20 -4.31
C ILE A 158 -10.48 -2.17 -4.39
N ALA A 159 -10.38 -1.25 -3.43
CA ALA A 159 -9.29 -0.27 -3.37
C ALA A 159 -7.91 -0.93 -3.23
N VAL A 160 -7.83 -2.00 -2.43
CA VAL A 160 -6.64 -2.80 -2.20
C VAL A 160 -6.28 -3.67 -3.41
N LYS A 161 -7.27 -4.25 -4.10
CA LYS A 161 -7.07 -4.90 -5.41
C LYS A 161 -6.57 -3.90 -6.46
N ALA A 162 -7.09 -2.67 -6.50
CA ALA A 162 -6.62 -1.65 -7.42
C ALA A 162 -5.15 -1.25 -7.22
N LEU A 163 -4.62 -1.38 -5.99
CA LEU A 163 -3.19 -1.21 -5.67
C LEU A 163 -2.33 -2.39 -6.12
N LEU A 164 -2.79 -3.63 -5.87
CA LEU A 164 -2.13 -4.85 -6.37
C LEU A 164 -1.96 -4.83 -7.90
N ILE A 165 -2.96 -4.28 -8.60
CA ILE A 165 -3.00 -4.14 -10.06
C ILE A 165 -2.07 -3.01 -10.53
N ASN A 166 -2.03 -1.89 -9.81
CA ASN A 166 -1.19 -0.74 -10.15
C ASN A 166 0.15 -0.75 -9.43
N LYS A 167 1.09 -1.51 -9.99
CA LYS A 167 2.52 -1.55 -9.63
C LYS A 167 3.30 -0.24 -9.88
N ARG A 168 2.68 0.93 -9.70
CA ARG A 168 3.33 2.25 -9.77
C ARG A 168 3.01 3.16 -8.58
N ARG A 169 2.13 2.73 -7.66
CA ARG A 169 1.68 3.58 -6.57
C ARG A 169 2.55 3.40 -5.34
N THR A 170 3.26 4.46 -4.99
CA THR A 170 4.06 4.54 -3.76
C THR A 170 3.26 5.15 -2.60
N TYR A 171 2.03 5.61 -2.82
CA TYR A 171 1.20 6.29 -1.82
C TYR A 171 -0.26 5.83 -1.88
N LEU A 172 -0.83 5.54 -0.71
CA LEU A 172 -2.25 5.27 -0.49
C LEU A 172 -2.73 6.03 0.75
N ASP A 173 -3.79 6.84 0.63
CA ASP A 173 -4.49 7.42 1.77
C ASP A 173 -5.91 6.89 1.87
N LEU A 174 -6.23 6.29 3.02
CA LEU A 174 -7.53 5.78 3.40
C LEU A 174 -8.06 6.51 4.65
N PHE A 175 -7.81 7.82 4.72
CA PHE A 175 -8.34 8.69 5.77
C PHE A 175 -9.86 8.63 5.88
N ASN A 176 -10.36 8.49 7.11
CA ASN A 176 -11.78 8.61 7.45
C ASN A 176 -12.71 7.73 6.62
N LYS A 177 -12.32 6.46 6.45
CA LYS A 177 -13.05 5.50 5.62
C LYS A 177 -13.88 4.50 6.41
N GLY A 178 -13.87 4.58 7.74
CA GLY A 178 -14.56 3.62 8.60
C GLY A 178 -13.89 2.24 8.60
N ILE A 179 -12.60 2.17 8.28
CA ILE A 179 -11.84 0.91 8.23
C ILE A 179 -11.83 0.28 9.62
N THR A 180 -12.34 -0.94 9.72
CA THR A 180 -12.31 -1.72 10.95
C THR A 180 -11.08 -2.61 11.00
N SER A 181 -10.70 -3.09 12.18
CA SER A 181 -9.61 -4.07 12.34
C SER A 181 -9.75 -5.32 11.47
N LYS A 182 -10.97 -5.75 11.15
CA LYS A 182 -11.20 -6.88 10.25
C LYS A 182 -10.78 -6.54 8.82
N SER A 183 -11.15 -5.35 8.34
CA SER A 183 -10.80 -4.87 7.01
C SER A 183 -9.29 -4.63 6.86
N VAL A 184 -8.60 -4.29 7.96
CA VAL A 184 -7.13 -4.18 7.98
C VAL A 184 -6.45 -5.51 7.64
N SER A 185 -7.05 -6.67 7.93
CA SER A 185 -6.48 -7.97 7.51
C SER A 185 -6.34 -8.09 5.99
N ILE A 186 -7.23 -7.45 5.22
CA ILE A 186 -7.19 -7.40 3.75
C ILE A 186 -6.06 -6.48 3.29
N ILE A 187 -5.86 -5.34 3.97
CA ILE A 187 -4.76 -4.43 3.67
C ILE A 187 -3.41 -5.11 3.97
N ALA A 188 -3.33 -5.82 5.11
CA ALA A 188 -2.16 -6.56 5.53
C ALA A 188 -1.78 -7.68 4.54
N SER A 189 -2.75 -8.45 4.04
CA SER A 189 -2.47 -9.52 3.06
C SER A 189 -1.87 -9.00 1.76
N VAL A 190 -2.20 -7.76 1.39
CA VAL A 190 -1.61 -7.08 0.24
C VAL A 190 -0.24 -6.51 0.53
N LEU A 191 -0.07 -5.84 1.66
CA LEU A 191 1.25 -5.36 2.10
C LEU A 191 2.28 -6.50 2.19
N TYR A 192 1.85 -7.72 2.51
CA TYR A 192 2.77 -8.86 2.60
C TYR A 192 3.57 -9.11 1.31
N ASN A 193 2.96 -8.89 0.13
CA ASN A 193 3.58 -9.11 -1.18
C ASN A 193 3.80 -7.81 -1.98
N ASP A 194 3.39 -6.67 -1.44
CA ASP A 194 3.55 -5.39 -2.11
C ASP A 194 4.99 -4.88 -1.97
N THR A 195 5.63 -4.65 -3.11
CA THR A 195 7.04 -4.23 -3.19
C THR A 195 7.20 -2.77 -3.61
N LEU A 196 6.17 -1.94 -3.52
CA LEU A 196 6.15 -0.63 -4.16
C LEU A 196 5.50 0.47 -3.33
N LEU A 197 4.56 0.14 -2.47
CA LEU A 197 3.88 1.09 -1.61
C LEU A 197 4.85 1.58 -0.54
N GLU A 198 5.19 2.87 -0.60
CA GLU A 198 6.10 3.52 0.34
C GLU A 198 5.34 4.25 1.46
N THR A 199 4.09 4.63 1.23
CA THR A 199 3.30 5.43 2.18
C THR A 199 1.86 4.92 2.28
N LEU A 200 1.42 4.65 3.50
CA LEU A 200 0.08 4.20 3.83
C LEU A 200 -0.54 5.09 4.90
N GLY A 201 -1.65 5.75 4.55
CA GLY A 201 -2.49 6.55 5.43
C GLY A 201 -3.72 5.77 5.88
N LEU A 202 -3.87 5.59 7.18
CA LEU A 202 -5.00 4.92 7.84
C LEU A 202 -5.60 5.77 8.97
N ARG A 203 -5.36 7.08 8.92
CA ARG A 203 -5.83 8.00 9.95
C ARG A 203 -7.36 8.10 10.03
N ASN A 204 -7.87 8.36 11.24
CA ASN A 204 -9.30 8.55 11.51
C ASN A 204 -10.15 7.33 11.11
N ASN A 205 -9.75 6.14 11.53
CA ASN A 205 -10.48 4.90 11.26
C ASN A 205 -10.85 4.20 12.58
N LEU A 206 -11.44 3.00 12.48
CA LEU A 206 -11.88 2.20 13.62
C LEU A 206 -10.90 1.03 13.87
N ILE A 207 -9.60 1.30 13.73
CA ILE A 207 -8.54 0.31 13.92
C ILE A 207 -8.23 0.20 15.42
N CYS A 208 -8.29 -1.01 15.97
CA CYS A 208 -7.83 -1.32 17.32
C CYS A 208 -6.63 -2.28 17.27
N ASP A 209 -6.17 -2.74 18.44
CA ASP A 209 -4.97 -3.57 18.57
C ASP A 209 -4.98 -4.84 17.70
N THR A 210 -6.15 -5.42 17.44
CA THR A 210 -6.30 -6.58 16.54
C THR A 210 -5.98 -6.23 15.07
N GLY A 211 -6.32 -5.01 14.63
CA GLY A 211 -5.94 -4.53 13.30
C GLY A 211 -4.44 -4.29 13.20
N ILE A 212 -3.84 -3.79 14.29
CA ILE A 212 -2.39 -3.62 14.40
C ILE A 212 -1.66 -4.95 14.35
N GLN A 213 -2.21 -6.02 14.92
CA GLN A 213 -1.64 -7.36 14.80
C GLN A 213 -1.46 -7.78 13.33
N TYR A 214 -2.48 -7.57 12.50
CA TYR A 214 -2.40 -7.87 11.07
C TYR A 214 -1.35 -7.02 10.35
N LEU A 215 -1.33 -5.70 10.61
CA LEU A 215 -0.33 -4.81 10.01
C LEU A 215 1.09 -5.15 10.46
N ALA A 216 1.31 -5.39 11.75
CA ALA A 216 2.60 -5.74 12.30
C ALA A 216 3.15 -7.02 11.67
N HIS A 217 2.30 -8.03 11.48
CA HIS A 217 2.68 -9.26 10.81
C HIS A 217 3.10 -9.01 9.36
N ALA A 218 2.30 -8.29 8.58
CA ALA A 218 2.62 -7.99 7.17
C ALA A 218 3.87 -7.10 7.02
N LEU A 219 4.04 -6.12 7.90
CA LEU A 219 5.17 -5.19 7.85
C LEU A 219 6.47 -5.80 8.36
N SER A 220 6.42 -6.89 9.13
CA SER A 220 7.63 -7.59 9.57
C SER A 220 8.46 -8.15 8.40
N THR A 221 7.80 -8.47 7.27
CA THR A 221 8.43 -8.94 6.03
C THR A 221 8.43 -7.91 4.91
N ASN A 222 7.55 -6.90 4.96
CA ASN A 222 7.51 -5.84 3.96
C ASN A 222 8.78 -4.97 4.01
N SER A 223 9.45 -4.84 2.86
CA SER A 223 10.69 -4.09 2.73
C SER A 223 10.56 -2.79 1.93
N CYS A 224 9.34 -2.29 1.73
CA CYS A 224 9.08 -1.14 0.86
C CYS A 224 8.36 0.01 1.56
N LEU A 225 7.48 -0.28 2.52
CA LEU A 225 6.73 0.75 3.23
C LEU A 225 7.65 1.58 4.13
N GLN A 226 7.71 2.88 3.87
CA GLN A 226 8.53 3.85 4.59
C GLN A 226 7.72 4.75 5.53
N ARG A 227 6.43 4.95 5.26
CA ARG A 227 5.59 5.90 6.01
C ARG A 227 4.24 5.28 6.34
N LEU A 228 3.90 5.27 7.63
CA LEU A 228 2.65 4.72 8.13
C LEU A 228 1.95 5.75 9.04
N ASP A 229 0.74 6.14 8.67
CA ASP A 229 -0.11 7.03 9.48
C ASP A 229 -1.29 6.26 10.08
N LEU A 230 -1.31 6.15 11.40
CA LEU A 230 -2.32 5.50 12.22
C LEU A 230 -3.00 6.47 13.21
N ASN A 231 -2.94 7.78 12.93
CA ASN A 231 -3.51 8.80 13.81
C ASN A 231 -5.03 8.61 14.01
N ASN A 232 -5.55 9.02 15.17
CA ASN A 232 -6.98 8.98 15.51
C ASN A 232 -7.63 7.61 15.27
N ASN A 233 -7.07 6.59 15.92
CA ASN A 233 -7.60 5.23 15.95
C ASN A 233 -7.79 4.80 17.42
N SER A 234 -8.10 3.53 17.67
CA SER A 234 -8.28 2.97 19.02
C SER A 234 -7.12 2.06 19.43
N ILE A 235 -5.88 2.46 19.12
CA ILE A 235 -4.66 1.71 19.45
C ILE A 235 -4.28 1.96 20.92
N THR A 236 -4.00 0.88 21.65
CA THR A 236 -3.55 0.92 23.05
C THR A 236 -2.09 0.49 23.17
N ASP A 237 -1.58 0.41 24.40
CA ASP A 237 -0.23 -0.12 24.68
C ASP A 237 -0.03 -1.55 24.14
N THR A 238 -1.09 -2.36 24.05
CA THR A 238 -1.05 -3.70 23.44
C THR A 238 -0.71 -3.62 21.96
N GLY A 239 -1.38 -2.73 21.20
CA GLY A 239 -1.06 -2.50 19.79
C GLY A 239 0.33 -1.91 19.60
N VAL A 240 0.77 -1.03 20.49
CA VAL A 240 2.14 -0.48 20.48
C VAL A 240 3.19 -1.57 20.65
N ARG A 241 2.95 -2.57 21.52
CA ARG A 241 3.84 -3.72 21.69
C ARG A 241 4.00 -4.53 20.40
N LEU A 242 2.89 -4.75 19.68
CA LEU A 242 2.91 -5.42 18.38
C LEU A 242 3.68 -4.61 17.32
N LEU A 243 3.52 -3.28 17.29
CA LEU A 243 4.33 -2.41 16.43
C LEU A 243 5.80 -2.45 16.81
N ALA A 244 6.13 -2.48 18.10
CA ALA A 244 7.51 -2.58 18.55
C ALA A 244 8.14 -3.92 18.13
N ASP A 245 7.43 -5.04 18.28
CA ASP A 245 7.92 -6.33 17.79
C ASP A 245 8.18 -6.31 16.28
N MET A 246 7.31 -5.65 15.50
CA MET A 246 7.55 -5.43 14.06
C MET A 246 8.77 -4.54 13.79
N LEU A 247 8.95 -3.44 14.53
CA LEU A 247 10.08 -2.52 14.37
C LEU A 247 11.44 -3.15 14.71
N ARG A 248 11.46 -4.28 15.45
CA ARG A 248 12.71 -5.04 15.68
C ARG A 248 13.26 -5.62 14.38
N THR A 249 12.39 -6.08 13.49
CA THR A 249 12.79 -6.73 12.23
C THR A 249 12.67 -5.81 11.02
N ASN A 250 11.66 -4.93 11.00
CA ASN A 250 11.47 -3.98 9.92
C ASN A 250 12.49 -2.85 10.01
N GLN A 251 13.34 -2.74 8.99
CA GLN A 251 14.35 -1.70 8.86
C GLN A 251 14.06 -0.79 7.64
N THR A 252 12.79 -0.62 7.29
CA THR A 252 12.38 0.16 6.11
C THR A 252 11.46 1.31 6.48
N LEU A 253 10.73 1.20 7.59
CA LEU A 253 9.85 2.25 8.07
C LEU A 253 10.67 3.44 8.61
N ILE A 254 10.46 4.60 8.02
CA ILE A 254 11.13 5.87 8.35
C ILE A 254 10.21 6.77 9.18
N LYS A 255 8.90 6.73 8.94
CA LYS A 255 7.91 7.60 9.60
C LYS A 255 6.73 6.79 10.14
N LEU A 256 6.43 6.98 11.42
CA LEU A 256 5.28 6.42 12.11
C LEU A 256 4.53 7.52 12.86
N THR A 257 3.22 7.64 12.62
CA THR A 257 2.37 8.58 13.36
C THR A 257 1.22 7.85 14.06
N LEU A 258 1.12 8.05 15.37
CA LEU A 258 0.21 7.38 16.30
C LEU A 258 -0.55 8.41 17.17
N SER A 259 -0.72 9.62 16.66
CA SER A 259 -1.38 10.73 17.37
C SER A 259 -2.83 10.38 17.69
N TYR A 260 -3.38 10.91 18.78
CA TYR A 260 -4.76 10.73 19.21
C TYR A 260 -5.17 9.24 19.28
N ASN A 261 -4.31 8.42 19.89
CA ASN A 261 -4.62 7.04 20.26
C ASN A 261 -4.72 6.93 21.79
N ARG A 262 -4.72 5.71 22.34
CA ARG A 262 -4.83 5.43 23.78
C ARG A 262 -3.51 4.90 24.33
N ILE A 263 -2.40 5.53 23.93
CA ILE A 263 -1.05 5.15 24.34
C ILE A 263 -0.75 5.76 25.72
N SER A 264 -0.21 4.94 26.62
CA SER A 264 0.21 5.35 27.95
C SER A 264 1.73 5.38 28.11
N ASN A 265 2.21 5.63 29.32
CA ASN A 265 3.61 5.47 29.67
C ASN A 265 4.16 4.08 29.33
N GLU A 266 3.35 3.02 29.44
CA GLU A 266 3.79 1.67 29.11
C GLU A 266 4.15 1.55 27.62
N GLY A 267 3.25 1.99 26.73
CA GLY A 267 3.53 2.01 25.29
C GLY A 267 4.72 2.90 24.94
N MET A 268 4.86 4.06 25.59
CA MET A 268 6.04 4.92 25.41
C MET A 268 7.34 4.22 25.83
N ASN A 269 7.34 3.47 26.94
CA ASN A 269 8.51 2.72 27.39
C ASN A 269 8.89 1.64 26.38
N VAL A 270 7.90 0.92 25.84
CA VAL A 270 8.12 -0.12 24.82
C VAL A 270 8.65 0.48 23.51
N LEU A 271 8.12 1.62 23.07
CA LEU A 271 8.65 2.34 21.90
C LEU A 271 10.07 2.85 22.14
N ALA A 272 10.36 3.39 23.33
CA ALA A 272 11.70 3.85 23.66
C ALA A 272 12.70 2.69 23.61
N ASP A 273 12.38 1.56 24.23
CA ASP A 273 13.24 0.37 24.24
C ASP A 273 13.56 -0.12 22.82
N VAL A 274 12.53 -0.29 21.97
CA VAL A 274 12.75 -0.83 20.63
C VAL A 274 13.59 0.09 19.75
N LEU A 275 13.36 1.41 19.84
CA LEU A 275 14.08 2.40 19.05
C LEU A 275 15.52 2.60 19.55
N ILE A 276 15.82 2.29 20.81
CA ILE A 276 17.20 2.34 21.32
C ILE A 276 17.96 1.07 20.90
N ASN A 277 17.34 -0.10 21.07
CA ASN A 277 18.05 -1.37 21.07
C ASN A 277 18.01 -2.12 19.74
N TYR A 278 17.02 -1.85 18.88
CA TYR A 278 16.77 -2.70 17.70
C TYR A 278 16.55 -1.93 16.40
N ASN A 279 15.85 -0.79 16.43
CA ASN A 279 15.52 -0.05 15.22
C ASN A 279 16.45 1.15 15.00
N SER A 280 17.07 1.21 13.82
CA SER A 280 18.00 2.28 13.44
C SER A 280 17.53 3.08 12.21
N THR A 281 16.28 2.91 11.80
CA THR A 281 15.75 3.41 10.52
C THR A 281 14.59 4.37 10.69
N LEU A 282 13.83 4.25 11.78
CA LEU A 282 12.76 5.19 12.10
C LEU A 282 13.37 6.55 12.46
N GLN A 283 12.96 7.57 11.71
CA GLN A 283 13.43 8.95 11.85
C GLN A 283 12.34 9.87 12.42
N TRP A 284 11.06 9.58 12.16
CA TRP A 284 9.94 10.43 12.56
C TRP A 284 8.91 9.65 13.38
N LEU A 285 8.72 10.05 14.64
CA LEU A 285 7.71 9.51 15.53
C LEU A 285 6.79 10.63 16.03
N CYS A 286 5.48 10.49 15.78
CA CYS A 286 4.47 11.43 16.25
C CYS A 286 3.48 10.74 17.19
N LEU A 287 3.39 11.21 18.43
CA LEU A 287 2.56 10.67 19.51
C LEU A 287 1.61 11.73 20.08
N VAL A 288 1.32 12.79 19.32
CA VAL A 288 0.51 13.93 19.74
C VAL A 288 -0.83 13.50 20.33
N GLY A 289 -1.26 14.12 21.42
CA GLY A 289 -2.60 13.91 21.98
C GLY A 289 -2.83 12.54 22.63
N ASN A 290 -1.77 11.76 22.90
CA ASN A 290 -1.87 10.55 23.71
C ASN A 290 -1.80 10.93 25.21
N SER A 291 -2.95 11.26 25.80
CA SER A 291 -3.04 11.78 27.18
C SER A 291 -2.53 10.82 28.26
N GLY A 292 -2.42 9.52 27.95
CA GLY A 292 -1.85 8.52 28.85
C GLY A 292 -0.33 8.63 29.03
N ILE A 293 0.37 9.30 28.10
CA ILE A 293 1.80 9.62 28.23
C ILE A 293 1.91 10.82 29.17
N ASN A 294 2.44 10.60 30.36
CA ASN A 294 2.56 11.61 31.40
C ASN A 294 3.97 11.62 32.01
N ASN A 295 4.15 12.34 33.12
CA ASN A 295 5.45 12.54 33.76
C ASN A 295 6.23 11.25 34.05
N SER A 296 5.56 10.10 34.23
CA SER A 296 6.24 8.81 34.46
C SER A 296 7.05 8.34 33.26
N SER A 297 6.73 8.80 32.03
CA SER A 297 7.51 8.51 30.82
C SER A 297 8.76 9.38 30.64
N THR A 298 8.95 10.41 31.49
CA THR A 298 10.05 11.40 31.36
C THR A 298 11.41 10.72 31.26
N HIS A 299 11.67 9.73 32.12
CA HIS A 299 12.93 9.00 32.12
C HIS A 299 13.16 8.25 30.81
N SER A 300 12.13 7.55 30.31
CA SER A 300 12.19 6.79 29.06
C SER A 300 12.38 7.69 27.84
N ILE A 301 11.73 8.85 27.80
CA ILE A 301 11.93 9.85 26.73
C ILE A 301 13.36 10.38 26.77
N ILE A 302 13.87 10.74 27.95
CA ILE A 302 15.27 11.14 28.12
C ILE A 302 16.21 10.02 27.66
N ASN A 303 15.94 8.77 28.02
CA ASN A 303 16.75 7.62 27.64
C ASN A 303 16.76 7.41 26.12
N LEU A 304 15.61 7.58 25.46
CA LEU A 304 15.47 7.56 24.01
C LEU A 304 16.29 8.66 23.35
N ILE A 305 16.23 9.89 23.87
CA ILE A 305 17.04 11.01 23.37
C ILE A 305 18.53 10.68 23.47
N LYS A 306 18.98 10.16 24.62
CA LYS A 306 20.39 9.84 24.88
C LYS A 306 20.98 8.78 23.94
N HIS A 307 20.23 7.71 23.66
CA HIS A 307 20.81 6.51 23.05
C HIS A 307 20.38 6.25 21.60
N ASN A 308 19.18 6.66 21.20
CA ASN A 308 18.75 6.44 19.81
C ASN A 308 19.52 7.38 18.86
N LYS A 309 19.96 6.84 17.72
CA LYS A 309 20.78 7.57 16.73
C LYS A 309 20.04 7.91 15.44
N SER A 310 18.87 7.33 15.20
CA SER A 310 18.13 7.45 13.95
C SER A 310 17.06 8.54 13.97
N LEU A 311 16.44 8.77 15.14
CA LEU A 311 15.29 9.64 15.28
C LEU A 311 15.70 11.10 15.13
N THR A 312 15.12 11.76 14.14
CA THR A 312 15.29 13.18 13.83
C THR A 312 14.06 14.00 14.21
N THR A 313 12.91 13.38 14.46
CA THR A 313 11.71 14.07 14.94
C THR A 313 10.94 13.23 15.94
N LEU A 314 10.67 13.83 17.11
CA LEU A 314 9.80 13.31 18.15
C LEU A 314 8.77 14.37 18.52
N ASN A 315 7.49 14.10 18.25
CA ASN A 315 6.41 15.00 18.64
C ASN A 315 5.52 14.35 19.72
N LEU A 316 5.45 15.00 20.87
CA LEU A 316 4.69 14.62 22.07
C LEU A 316 3.71 15.73 22.50
N GLU A 317 3.40 16.68 21.63
CA GLU A 317 2.46 17.76 21.92
C GLU A 317 1.09 17.21 22.37
N GLY A 318 0.47 17.83 23.37
CA GLY A 318 -0.83 17.38 23.88
C GLY A 318 -0.78 16.06 24.67
N CYS A 319 0.41 15.52 24.97
CA CYS A 319 0.59 14.54 26.03
C CYS A 319 0.51 15.21 27.42
N SER A 320 0.23 14.44 28.46
CA SER A 320 0.05 14.92 29.83
C SER A 320 1.38 15.14 30.58
N LEU A 321 2.37 15.71 29.89
CA LEU A 321 3.66 16.08 30.47
C LEU A 321 3.54 17.45 31.15
N SER A 322 3.88 17.49 32.43
CA SER A 322 3.99 18.73 33.20
C SER A 322 5.10 19.62 32.65
N TRP A 323 5.00 20.91 32.93
CA TRP A 323 6.04 21.88 32.57
C TRP A 323 7.43 21.44 33.06
N TRP A 324 7.50 20.86 34.28
CA TRP A 324 8.76 20.37 34.84
C TRP A 324 9.35 19.22 34.03
N SER A 325 8.54 18.22 33.69
CA SER A 325 8.97 17.11 32.82
C SER A 325 9.43 17.61 31.46
N LYS A 326 8.71 18.57 30.85
CA LYS A 326 9.11 19.17 29.58
C LYS A 326 10.47 19.87 29.68
N ALA A 327 10.65 20.69 30.72
CA ALA A 327 11.91 21.38 30.98
C ALA A 327 13.09 20.41 31.16
N GLN A 328 12.88 19.30 31.88
CA GLN A 328 13.89 18.25 32.02
C GLN A 328 14.26 17.63 30.67
N ILE A 329 13.27 17.27 29.85
CA ILE A 329 13.51 16.65 28.54
C ILE A 329 14.31 17.62 27.64
N CYS A 330 13.93 18.89 27.55
CA CYS A 330 14.63 19.90 26.76
C CYS A 330 16.08 20.13 27.24
N PHE A 331 16.29 20.14 28.56
CA PHE A 331 17.63 20.25 29.14
C PHE A 331 18.53 19.09 28.69
N TYR A 332 18.01 17.85 28.73
CA TYR A 332 18.76 16.68 28.28
C TYR A 332 19.01 16.66 26.77
N GLN A 333 18.07 17.12 25.95
CA GLN A 333 18.32 17.28 24.51
C GLN A 333 19.52 18.20 24.23
N THR A 334 19.65 19.29 24.99
CA THR A 334 20.75 20.25 24.88
C THR A 334 22.08 19.64 25.31
N ILE A 335 22.12 18.94 26.46
CA ILE A 335 23.34 18.28 26.98
C ILE A 335 23.91 17.27 25.97
N TYR A 336 23.05 16.47 25.35
CA TYR A 336 23.49 15.39 24.47
C TYR A 336 23.71 15.87 23.02
N PHE A 337 23.73 17.19 22.79
CA PHE A 337 23.98 17.83 21.49
C PHE A 337 23.21 17.18 20.33
N LYS A 338 21.97 16.75 20.60
CA LYS A 338 21.13 16.12 19.58
C LYS A 338 20.45 17.20 18.73
N SER A 339 21.25 18.07 18.12
CA SER A 339 20.81 19.22 17.31
C SER A 339 19.92 18.80 16.14
N ASN A 340 20.07 17.56 15.67
CA ASN A 340 19.31 17.02 14.56
C ASN A 340 17.97 16.41 15.00
N LEU A 341 17.71 16.28 16.31
CA LEU A 341 16.40 15.87 16.80
C LEU A 341 15.52 17.12 16.97
N ASN A 342 14.49 17.23 16.15
CA ASN A 342 13.39 18.15 16.35
C ASN A 342 12.42 17.57 17.40
N LEU A 343 12.34 18.22 18.56
CA LEU A 343 11.50 17.78 19.68
C LEU A 343 10.37 18.78 19.90
N THR A 344 9.14 18.30 19.92
CA THR A 344 7.94 19.10 20.24
C THR A 344 7.23 18.49 21.45
N LEU A 345 6.92 19.29 22.48
CA LEU A 345 6.43 18.82 23.80
C LEU A 345 5.14 19.47 24.26
#